data_AF-A0A822H7G4-F1
#
_entry.id   AF-A0A822H7G4-F1
#
_cell.length_a   1.000
_cell.length_b   1.000
_cell.length_c   1.000
_cell.angle_alpha   90.00
_cell.angle_beta   90.00
_cell.angle_gamma   90.00
#
_symmetry.space_group_name_H-M   'P 1'
#
loop_
_entity.id
_entity.type
_entity.pdbx_description
1 polymer ?
#
loop_
_entity_poly.entity_id
_entity_poly.type
_entity_poly.pdbx_seq_one_letter_code
_entity_poly.pdbx_strand_id
1 'polypeptide(L)'
;RECDDDDMKITGQIEPSFMYSMLFKEIVLEIHFDLEKEIPALAEYARQVYKDKPEQLPIIDEFVQQYNGNINNSPVRWYTAECFTYKMLNKALGRLDVATLLKTGFFMRDLHRNIEELHKKQINDNDAPFPKIVFRGEAMTQEDFDSKVQQ
;
A
#
# COMPACT_ATOMS: atom_id res chain seq x y z
N ARG A 1 -45.80 -13.74 14.47
CA ARG A 1 -45.70 -14.64 13.29
C ARG A 1 -46.64 -14.01 12.27
N GLU A 2 -46.20 -13.42 11.18
CA GLU A 2 -44.97 -13.57 10.38
C GLU A 2 -44.43 -12.15 10.09
N CYS A 3 -43.19 -11.85 10.50
CA CYS A 3 -42.01 -11.81 9.63
C CYS A 3 -42.12 -10.69 8.59
N ASP A 4 -41.79 -9.48 9.03
CA ASP A 4 -41.49 -8.37 8.13
C ASP A 4 -40.25 -8.74 7.32
N ASP A 5 -40.47 -8.96 6.03
CA ASP A 5 -39.43 -9.04 4.99
C ASP A 5 -38.76 -7.68 4.86
N ASP A 6 -37.80 -7.39 5.75
CA ASP A 6 -36.75 -6.42 5.44
C ASP A 6 -35.75 -7.13 4.52
N ASP A 7 -36.16 -7.17 3.26
CA ASP A 7 -35.40 -7.65 2.12
C ASP A 7 -34.11 -6.83 2.04
N MET A 8 -33.06 -7.33 2.71
CA MET A 8 -31.70 -6.83 2.61
C MET A 8 -31.28 -6.98 1.16
N LYS A 9 -31.57 -5.93 0.38
CA LYS A 9 -31.12 -5.75 -0.99
C LYS A 9 -29.60 -5.76 -0.98
N ILE A 10 -29.03 -6.94 -1.21
CA ILE A 10 -27.64 -7.10 -1.63
C ILE A 10 -27.57 -6.45 -3.01
N THR A 11 -27.34 -5.15 -3.04
CA THR A 11 -26.99 -4.46 -4.29
C THR A 11 -25.60 -4.95 -4.66
N GLY A 12 -25.52 -5.85 -5.64
CA GLY A 12 -24.26 -6.34 -6.22
C GLY A 12 -23.48 -5.27 -6.98
N GLN A 13 -23.51 -4.03 -6.51
CA GLN A 13 -22.76 -2.91 -7.06
C GLN A 13 -21.38 -2.91 -6.41
N ILE A 14 -20.38 -3.35 -7.17
CA ILE A 14 -18.98 -3.16 -6.82
C ILE A 14 -18.75 -1.64 -6.73
N GLU A 15 -18.19 -1.18 -5.61
CA GLU A 15 -17.86 0.22 -5.43
C GLU A 15 -16.92 0.67 -6.57
N PRO A 16 -17.20 1.76 -7.30
CA PRO A 16 -16.38 2.18 -8.43
C PRO A 16 -14.89 2.36 -8.08
N SER A 17 -14.60 2.77 -6.84
CA SER A 17 -13.24 2.89 -6.31
C SER A 17 -12.47 1.57 -6.32
N PHE A 18 -13.15 0.44 -6.11
CA PHE A 18 -12.57 -0.90 -6.18
C PHE A 18 -12.16 -1.23 -7.61
N MET A 19 -13.04 -0.95 -8.59
CA MET A 19 -12.73 -1.15 -10.00
C MET A 19 -11.53 -0.29 -10.44
N TYR A 20 -11.48 0.97 -10.02
CA TYR A 20 -10.34 1.85 -10.31
C TYR A 20 -9.05 1.36 -9.65
N SER A 21 -9.11 0.87 -8.42
CA SER A 21 -7.95 0.31 -7.72
C SER A 21 -7.42 -0.95 -8.39
N MET A 22 -8.31 -1.82 -8.87
CA MET A 22 -7.96 -3.02 -9.63
C MET A 22 -7.28 -2.68 -10.95
N LEU A 23 -7.88 -1.78 -11.74
CA LEU A 23 -7.30 -1.32 -13.00
C LEU A 23 -5.94 -0.64 -12.78
N PHE A 24 -5.83 0.20 -11.75
CA PHE A 24 -4.58 0.86 -11.40
C PHE A 24 -3.48 -0.16 -11.04
N LYS A 25 -3.81 -1.18 -10.25
CA LYS A 25 -2.89 -2.27 -9.94
C LYS A 25 -2.38 -2.93 -11.21
N GLU A 26 -3.27 -3.33 -12.12
CA GLU A 26 -2.90 -3.98 -13.39
C GLU A 26 -1.94 -3.09 -14.20
N ILE A 27 -2.29 -1.81 -14.36
CA ILE A 27 -1.46 -0.82 -15.07
C ILE A 27 -0.06 -0.73 -14.43
N VAL A 28 0.03 -0.55 -13.11
CA VAL A 28 1.32 -0.41 -12.43
C VAL A 28 2.19 -1.66 -12.54
N LEU A 29 1.58 -2.85 -12.57
CA LEU A 29 2.32 -4.10 -12.71
C LEU A 29 2.86 -4.34 -14.12
N GLU A 30 2.19 -3.79 -15.14
CA GLU A 30 2.56 -3.92 -16.55
C GLU A 30 3.50 -2.81 -17.05
N ILE A 31 3.45 -1.62 -16.45
CA ILE A 31 4.32 -0.51 -16.86
C ILE A 31 5.81 -0.88 -16.72
N HIS A 32 6.57 -0.55 -17.77
CA HIS A 32 8.01 -0.56 -17.73
C HIS A 32 8.56 0.74 -17.13
N PHE A 33 8.98 0.69 -15.88
CA PHE A 33 9.64 1.80 -15.19
C PHE A 33 11.15 1.83 -15.48
N ASP A 34 11.66 3.01 -15.83
CA ASP A 34 13.09 3.29 -15.96
C ASP A 34 13.65 3.73 -14.61
N LEU A 35 14.14 2.76 -13.83
CA LEU A 35 14.56 2.99 -12.44
C LEU A 35 15.64 4.07 -12.29
N GLU A 36 16.52 4.23 -13.30
CA GLU A 36 17.55 5.28 -13.29
C GLU A 36 16.96 6.69 -13.30
N LYS A 37 15.74 6.84 -13.83
CA LYS A 37 15.02 8.12 -13.87
C LYS A 37 13.98 8.24 -12.75
N GLU A 38 13.24 7.17 -12.49
CA GLU A 38 12.12 7.17 -11.55
C GLU A 38 12.57 7.31 -10.09
N ILE A 39 13.70 6.69 -9.71
CA ILE A 39 14.21 6.78 -8.33
C ILE A 39 14.62 8.21 -7.98
N PRO A 40 15.46 8.92 -8.78
CA PRO A 40 15.75 10.32 -8.54
C PRO A 40 14.52 11.21 -8.58
N ALA A 41 13.58 10.95 -9.49
CA ALA A 41 12.33 11.72 -9.61
C ALA A 41 11.45 11.59 -8.35
N LEU A 42 11.32 10.38 -7.80
CA LEU A 42 10.62 10.16 -6.54
C LEU A 42 11.32 10.85 -5.37
N ALA A 43 12.65 10.79 -5.32
CA ALA A 43 13.42 11.44 -4.26
C ALA A 43 13.24 12.95 -4.28
N GLU A 44 13.28 13.57 -5.45
CA GLU A 44 13.04 15.01 -5.61
C GLU A 44 11.62 15.39 -5.18
N TYR A 45 10.62 14.61 -5.60
CA TYR A 45 9.25 14.80 -5.14
C TYR A 45 9.12 14.64 -3.62
N ALA A 46 9.75 13.63 -3.02
CA ALA A 46 9.76 13.42 -1.58
C ALA A 46 10.41 14.60 -0.84
N ARG A 47 11.54 15.14 -1.31
CA ARG A 47 12.18 16.32 -0.71
C ARG A 47 11.25 17.53 -0.70
N GLN A 48 10.45 17.72 -1.75
CA GLN A 48 9.46 18.80 -1.80
C GLN A 48 8.30 18.58 -0.80
N VAL A 49 7.81 17.35 -0.69
CA VAL A 49 6.74 16.98 0.26
C VAL A 49 7.20 17.08 1.71
N TYR A 50 8.48 16.78 1.98
CA TYR A 50 9.08 16.73 3.31
C TYR A 50 10.04 17.89 3.61
N LYS A 51 9.96 19.00 2.87
CA LYS A 51 10.86 20.16 3.04
C LYS A 51 10.89 20.72 4.47
N ASP A 52 9.77 20.63 5.19
CA ASP A 52 9.61 21.14 6.55
C ASP A 52 9.95 20.06 7.61
N LYS A 53 10.48 18.91 7.19
CA LYS A 53 10.81 17.75 8.02
C LYS A 53 12.25 17.29 7.75
N PRO A 54 13.25 18.03 8.29
CA PRO A 54 14.66 17.77 8.00
C PRO A 54 15.11 16.36 8.38
N GLU A 55 14.43 15.70 9.33
CA GLU A 55 14.70 14.32 9.74
C GLU A 55 14.43 13.30 8.63
N GLN A 56 13.63 13.63 7.62
CA GLN A 56 13.34 12.74 6.49
C GLN A 56 14.39 12.86 5.37
N LEU A 57 15.10 13.97 5.26
CA LEU A 57 16.03 14.22 4.15
C LEU A 57 17.17 13.18 4.08
N PRO A 58 17.85 12.83 5.18
CA PRO A 58 18.89 11.79 5.16
C PRO A 58 18.34 10.42 4.74
N ILE A 59 17.10 10.12 5.12
CA ILE A 59 16.44 8.84 4.78
C ILE A 59 16.13 8.77 3.28
N ILE A 60 15.75 9.90 2.67
CA ILE A 60 15.55 10.01 1.22
C ILE A 60 16.87 9.79 0.49
N ASP A 61 17.97 10.38 0.97
CA ASP A 61 19.28 10.19 0.37
C ASP A 61 19.77 8.74 0.51
N GLU A 62 19.55 8.12 1.68
CA GLU A 62 19.83 6.71 1.91
C GLU A 62 19.03 5.82 0.95
N PHE A 63 17.75 6.14 0.74
CA PHE A 63 16.91 5.44 -0.24
C PHE A 63 17.50 5.53 -1.64
N VAL A 64 17.90 6.70 -2.13
CA VAL A 64 18.49 6.82 -3.48
C VAL A 64 19.78 6.01 -3.62
N GLN A 65 20.62 5.98 -2.58
CA GLN A 65 21.89 5.26 -2.61
C GLN A 65 21.72 3.75 -2.52
N GLN A 66 20.80 3.28 -1.69
CA GLN A 66 20.65 1.85 -1.40
C GLN A 66 19.56 1.20 -2.26
N TYR A 67 18.48 1.91 -2.59
CA TYR A 67 17.40 1.38 -3.40
C TYR A 67 17.83 1.36 -4.87
N ASN A 68 18.41 0.25 -5.31
CA ASN A 68 18.82 -0.02 -6.69
C ASN A 68 17.74 -0.75 -7.50
N GLY A 69 16.48 -0.76 -7.02
CA GLY A 69 15.38 -1.53 -7.60
C GLY A 69 15.59 -3.05 -7.62
N ASN A 70 16.58 -3.55 -6.88
CA ASN A 70 16.76 -4.99 -6.71
C ASN A 70 15.75 -5.50 -5.67
N ILE A 71 14.90 -6.46 -6.08
CA ILE A 71 13.94 -7.13 -5.20
C ILE A 71 14.64 -7.80 -3.99
N ASN A 72 15.91 -8.20 -4.13
CA ASN A 72 16.72 -8.74 -3.03
C ASN A 72 17.12 -7.68 -2.00
N ASN A 73 17.05 -6.39 -2.34
CA ASN A 73 17.25 -5.29 -1.39
C ASN A 73 15.97 -4.92 -0.61
N SER A 74 14.97 -5.82 -0.67
CA SER A 74 13.71 -5.84 0.09
C SER A 74 12.97 -4.50 0.09
N PRO A 75 12.20 -4.19 -0.97
CA PRO A 75 11.20 -3.13 -0.94
C PRO A 75 10.31 -3.17 0.32
N VAL A 76 10.04 -4.36 0.85
CA VAL A 76 9.33 -4.55 2.13
C VAL A 76 10.04 -3.84 3.29
N ARG A 77 11.38 -3.90 3.39
CA ARG A 77 12.15 -3.18 4.43
C ARG A 77 11.83 -1.69 4.42
N TRP A 78 11.85 -1.06 3.25
CA TRP A 78 11.55 0.36 3.10
C TRP A 78 10.11 0.67 3.48
N TYR A 79 9.17 -0.20 3.08
CA TYR A 79 7.76 -0.05 3.41
C TYR A 79 7.48 -0.26 4.91
N THR A 80 8.23 -1.11 5.62
CA THR A 80 8.01 -1.36 7.06
C THR A 80 8.80 -0.43 7.98
N ALA A 81 9.81 0.29 7.48
CA ALA A 81 10.69 1.14 8.28
C ALA A 81 10.06 2.47 8.76
N GLU A 82 8.73 2.63 8.69
CA GLU A 82 7.98 3.85 9.04
C GLU A 82 8.56 5.16 8.44
N CYS A 83 9.21 5.06 7.28
CA CYS A 83 9.86 6.18 6.61
C CYS A 83 8.94 6.86 5.57
N PHE A 84 9.50 7.72 4.73
CA PHE A 84 8.75 8.47 3.73
C PHE A 84 8.00 7.55 2.73
N THR A 85 8.57 6.41 2.33
CA THR A 85 7.93 5.48 1.39
C THR A 85 6.64 4.90 1.96
N TYR A 86 6.67 4.43 3.21
CA TYR A 86 5.49 3.98 3.95
C TYR A 86 4.41 5.06 4.00
N LYS A 87 4.79 6.27 4.44
CA LYS A 87 3.85 7.38 4.68
C LYS A 87 3.24 7.88 3.37
N MET A 88 4.04 8.06 2.33
CA MET A 88 3.58 8.51 1.02
C MET A 88 2.67 7.47 0.38
N LEU A 89 3.08 6.20 0.36
CA LEU A 89 2.32 5.16 -0.31
C LEU A 89 0.97 4.92 0.36
N ASN A 90 0.92 4.80 1.69
CA ASN A 90 -0.35 4.59 2.41
C ASN A 90 -1.28 5.80 2.30
N LYS A 91 -0.75 7.01 2.38
CA LYS A 91 -1.55 8.22 2.19
C LYS A 91 -2.11 8.32 0.77
N ALA A 92 -1.30 7.98 -0.23
CA ALA A 92 -1.72 8.01 -1.63
C ALA A 92 -2.79 6.94 -1.92
N LEU A 93 -2.63 5.73 -1.40
CA LEU A 93 -3.61 4.65 -1.51
C LEU A 93 -4.92 5.03 -0.83
N GLY A 94 -4.87 5.53 0.41
CA GLY A 94 -6.07 5.93 1.16
C GLY A 94 -6.82 7.12 0.57
N ARG A 95 -6.18 7.93 -0.27
CA ARG A 95 -6.79 9.09 -0.95
C ARG A 95 -7.03 8.87 -2.45
N LEU A 96 -6.60 7.73 -2.99
CA LEU A 96 -6.54 7.49 -4.43
C LEU A 96 -5.84 8.63 -5.20
N ASP A 97 -4.74 9.16 -4.63
CA ASP A 97 -3.94 10.22 -5.26
C ASP A 97 -3.11 9.66 -6.41
N VAL A 98 -3.71 9.59 -7.59
CA VAL A 98 -3.11 9.03 -8.80
C VAL A 98 -1.76 9.66 -9.13
N ALA A 99 -1.58 10.96 -8.90
CA ALA A 99 -0.33 11.66 -9.22
C ALA A 99 0.84 11.19 -8.35
N THR A 100 0.57 10.91 -7.07
CA THR A 100 1.54 10.30 -6.15
C THR A 100 1.72 8.81 -6.42
N LEU A 101 0.62 8.09 -6.66
CA LEU A 101 0.65 6.65 -6.93
C LEU A 101 1.46 6.31 -8.18
N LEU A 102 1.42 7.13 -9.23
CA LEU A 102 2.25 6.95 -10.42
C LEU A 102 3.74 7.18 -10.11
N LYS A 103 4.08 8.19 -9.30
CA LYS A 103 5.48 8.46 -8.89
C LYS A 103 6.06 7.37 -8.00
N THR A 104 5.21 6.70 -7.23
CA THR A 104 5.60 5.53 -6.42
C THR A 104 5.34 4.21 -7.14
N GLY A 105 4.96 4.23 -8.42
CA GLY A 105 4.51 3.06 -9.18
C GLY A 105 5.58 1.96 -9.28
N PHE A 106 6.83 2.34 -9.58
CA PHE A 106 7.94 1.38 -9.61
C PHE A 106 8.13 0.70 -8.24
N PHE A 107 8.09 1.49 -7.17
CA PHE A 107 8.25 0.99 -5.81
C PHE A 107 7.11 0.07 -5.41
N MET A 108 5.87 0.41 -5.80
CA MET A 108 4.68 -0.42 -5.56
C MET A 108 4.76 -1.75 -6.32
N ARG A 109 5.19 -1.74 -7.59
CA ARG A 109 5.39 -2.96 -8.38
C ARG A 109 6.44 -3.86 -7.74
N ASP A 110 7.56 -3.30 -7.33
CA ASP A 110 8.66 -4.05 -6.73
C ASP A 110 8.25 -4.58 -5.34
N LEU A 111 7.48 -3.81 -4.56
CA LEU A 111 6.88 -4.23 -3.29
C LEU A 111 5.89 -5.37 -3.48
N HIS A 112 5.00 -5.29 -4.47
CA HIS A 112 4.05 -6.34 -4.79
C HIS A 112 4.76 -7.65 -5.12
N ARG A 113 5.74 -7.63 -6.03
CA ARG A 113 6.54 -8.80 -6.39
C ARG A 113 7.30 -9.36 -5.18
N ASN A 114 7.87 -8.49 -4.35
CA ASN A 114 8.58 -8.93 -3.14
C ASN A 114 7.64 -9.63 -2.14
N ILE A 115 6.41 -9.12 -1.96
CA ILE A 115 5.39 -9.76 -1.12
C ILE A 115 4.95 -11.11 -1.71
N GLU A 116 4.72 -11.21 -3.02
CA GLU A 116 4.37 -12.47 -3.67
C GLU A 116 5.45 -13.54 -3.47
N GLU A 117 6.72 -13.17 -3.61
CA GLU A 117 7.84 -14.09 -3.39
C GLU A 117 7.97 -14.51 -1.93
N LEU A 118 7.79 -13.58 -0.98
CA LEU A 118 7.77 -13.92 0.46
C LEU A 118 6.61 -14.84 0.80
N HIS A 119 5.42 -14.58 0.23
CA HIS A 119 4.24 -15.40 0.45
C HIS A 119 4.41 -16.83 -0.10
N LYS A 120 4.97 -16.97 -1.31
CA LYS A 120 5.30 -18.30 -1.89
C LYS A 120 6.27 -19.07 -1.00
N LYS A 121 7.31 -18.41 -0.48
CA LYS A 121 8.27 -19.03 0.46
C LYS A 121 7.56 -19.51 1.73
N GLN A 122 6.73 -18.65 2.32
CA GLN A 122 5.99 -18.97 3.54
C GLN A 122 4.97 -20.10 3.39
N ILE A 123 4.36 -20.26 2.21
CA ILE A 123 3.44 -21.38 1.94
C ILE A 123 4.21 -22.68 1.67
N ASN A 124 5.34 -22.60 0.97
CA ASN A 124 6.13 -23.78 0.59
C ASN A 124 6.96 -24.34 1.75
N ASP A 125 7.28 -23.53 2.76
CA ASP A 125 7.87 -23.99 4.02
C ASP A 125 6.80 -24.75 4.83
N ASN A 126 6.73 -26.07 4.64
CA ASN A 126 5.79 -27.00 5.27
C ASN A 126 5.86 -27.03 6.82
N ASP A 127 6.83 -26.37 7.45
CA ASP A 127 7.15 -26.50 8.86
C ASP A 127 6.43 -25.51 9.79
N ALA A 128 5.73 -24.49 9.26
CA ALA A 128 4.96 -23.55 10.07
C ALA A 128 3.64 -23.14 9.39
N PRO A 129 2.46 -23.58 9.90
CA PRO A 129 1.19 -23.12 9.36
C PRO A 129 1.05 -21.61 9.55
N PHE A 130 0.82 -20.88 8.46
CA PHE A 130 0.55 -19.44 8.51
C PHE A 130 -0.67 -19.17 9.40
N PRO A 131 -0.64 -18.14 10.28
CA PRO A 131 -1.82 -17.80 11.07
C PRO A 131 -2.97 -17.45 10.12
N LYS A 132 -4.02 -18.28 10.11
CA LYS A 132 -5.23 -18.07 9.31
C LYS A 132 -6.01 -16.81 9.75
N ILE A 133 -5.74 -16.35 10.97
CA ILE A 133 -6.37 -15.20 11.58
C ILE A 133 -5.25 -14.25 12.03
N VAL A 134 -5.32 -13.02 11.57
CA VAL A 134 -4.45 -11.92 11.98
C VAL A 134 -5.30 -10.77 12.52
N PHE A 135 -4.75 -10.01 13.45
CA PHE A 135 -5.43 -8.84 14.02
C PHE A 135 -4.69 -7.58 13.59
N ARG A 136 -5.44 -6.56 13.17
CA ARG A 136 -4.93 -5.22 12.91
C ARG A 136 -5.82 -4.24 13.65
N GLY A 137 -5.22 -3.33 14.42
CA GLY A 137 -5.95 -2.24 15.03
C GLY A 137 -6.46 -1.27 13.96
N GLU A 138 -7.73 -0.91 14.05
CA GLU A 138 -8.34 0.13 13.23
C GLU A 138 -8.67 1.31 14.13
N ALA A 139 -8.18 2.50 13.77
CA ALA A 139 -8.57 3.73 14.45
C ALA A 139 -9.94 4.14 13.91
N MET A 140 -10.90 4.33 14.81
CA MET A 140 -12.25 4.76 14.46
C MET A 140 -12.66 5.93 15.33
N THR A 141 -13.55 6.77 14.81
CA THR A 141 -14.12 7.85 15.61
C THR A 141 -15.08 7.26 16.66
N GLN A 142 -15.32 8.00 17.74
CA GLN A 142 -16.30 7.58 18.75
C GLN A 142 -17.70 7.46 18.12
N GLU A 143 -18.05 8.37 17.21
CA GLU A 143 -19.31 8.37 16.47
C GLU A 143 -19.48 7.09 15.62
N ASP A 144 -18.44 6.71 14.87
CA ASP A 144 -18.45 5.48 14.07
C ASP A 144 -18.56 4.23 14.97
N PHE A 145 -17.89 4.22 16.12
CA PHE A 145 -17.96 3.11 17.08
C PHE A 145 -19.39 2.97 17.65
N ASP A 146 -19.96 4.07 18.12
CA ASP A 146 -21.30 4.08 18.73
C ASP A 146 -22.36 3.61 17.72
N SER A 147 -22.25 4.01 16.46
CA SER A 147 -23.18 3.56 15.39
C SER A 147 -23.09 2.06 15.07
N LYS A 148 -21.92 1.44 15.30
CA LYS A 148 -21.67 0.01 15.00
C LYS A 148 -21.92 -0.92 16.18
N VAL A 149 -21.93 -0.41 17.41
CA VAL A 149 -22.11 -1.21 18.64
C VAL A 149 -23.57 -1.28 19.11
N GLN A 150 -24.43 -0.38 18.64
CA GLN A 150 -25.86 -0.35 19.01
C GLN A 150 -26.79 -1.18 18.08
N GLN A 151 -26.24 -2.12 17.30
CA GLN A 151 -27.03 -3.12 16.53
C GLN A 151 -27.11 -4.44 17.29
#